data_AF-A0A2D5SCM8-F1
#
_entry.id   AF-A0A2D5SCM8-F1
#
_cell.length_a   1.000
_cell.length_b   1.000
_cell.length_c   1.000
_cell.angle_alpha   90.00
_cell.angle_beta   90.00
_cell.angle_gamma   90.00
#
_symmetry.space_group_name_H-M   'P 1'
#
loop_
_entity.id
_entity.type
_entity.pdbx_description
1 polymer ?
#
loop_
_entity_poly.entity_id
_entity_poly.type
_entity_poly.pdbx_seq_one_letter_code
_entity_poly.pdbx_strand_id
1 'polypeptide(L)'
;MASAIEASNDAGILFSAAAGNSHSNNDLNPHYPSSYDASNVIAVAATDHDDNLASFSSYGQNTVHLAAPGVSVYSTVLGNGYAAYSGTSMATPHVSGVAALAWSVAPDASVAEIKNAILDGADSLNSLHGKVATGGRLNAYNTLQLLPGKPLVGSLSASPNPVAAGKAASLIASDVTDRDGDLATVHFYHDANNDGQLDSADPGLGYDTTIVDGVASVALDTSDLAVGTHRFFARAIDQRGLTSSPMSTALTVLEPDDHGDDAATATYVAVNASTVSLAGNILTIRRTDSSETWN
;
A
#
# COMPACT_ATOMS: atom_id res chain seq x y z
N MET A 1 9.12 -2.68 -37.21
CA MET A 1 8.46 -3.51 -36.18
C MET A 1 9.19 -3.39 -34.84
N ALA A 2 10.49 -3.69 -34.75
CA ALA A 2 11.29 -3.46 -33.53
C ALA A 2 11.09 -2.04 -32.94
N SER A 3 11.26 -0.99 -33.76
CA SER A 3 11.03 0.40 -33.34
C SER A 3 9.61 0.69 -32.83
N ALA A 4 8.59 -0.03 -33.30
CA ALA A 4 7.22 0.13 -32.83
C ALA A 4 7.01 -0.56 -31.48
N ILE A 5 7.71 -1.68 -31.23
CA ILE A 5 7.70 -2.37 -29.95
C ILE A 5 8.43 -1.52 -28.90
N GLU A 6 9.58 -0.94 -29.24
CA GLU A 6 10.30 0.01 -28.38
C GLU A 6 9.44 1.24 -28.06
N ALA A 7 8.84 1.87 -29.07
CA ALA A 7 7.94 3.00 -28.84
C ALA A 7 6.73 2.63 -27.95
N SER A 8 6.24 1.38 -28.04
CA SER A 8 5.17 0.90 -27.15
C SER A 8 5.66 0.70 -25.72
N ASN A 9 6.91 0.27 -25.52
CA ASN A 9 7.52 0.19 -24.19
C ASN A 9 7.60 1.58 -23.54
N ASP A 10 8.06 2.58 -24.29
CA ASP A 10 8.14 3.98 -23.82
C ASP A 10 6.76 4.56 -23.49
N ALA A 11 5.71 4.05 -24.14
CA ALA A 11 4.32 4.41 -23.87
C ALA A 11 3.65 3.58 -22.75
N GLY A 12 4.41 2.72 -22.04
CA GLY A 12 3.87 1.90 -20.95
C GLY A 12 3.02 0.71 -21.41
N ILE A 13 3.25 0.18 -22.61
CA ILE A 13 2.49 -0.94 -23.18
C ILE A 13 3.30 -2.24 -23.08
N LEU A 14 2.71 -3.27 -22.46
CA LEU A 14 3.21 -4.63 -22.48
C LEU A 14 2.82 -5.34 -23.79
N PHE A 15 3.76 -6.07 -24.39
CA PHE A 15 3.60 -6.73 -25.68
C PHE A 15 3.61 -8.26 -25.55
N SER A 16 2.43 -8.89 -25.41
CA SER A 16 2.32 -10.35 -25.41
C SER A 16 2.39 -10.91 -26.84
N ALA A 17 3.29 -11.87 -27.10
CA ALA A 17 3.52 -12.44 -28.43
C ALA A 17 3.49 -13.97 -28.41
N ALA A 18 2.76 -14.56 -29.34
CA ALA A 18 2.71 -16.02 -29.51
C ALA A 18 4.07 -16.57 -29.98
N ALA A 19 4.56 -17.66 -29.37
CA ALA A 19 5.84 -18.26 -29.70
C ALA A 19 5.87 -19.00 -31.06
N GLY A 20 4.69 -19.34 -31.61
CA GLY A 20 4.55 -20.08 -32.87
C GLY A 20 4.04 -21.51 -32.69
N ASN A 21 3.54 -22.12 -33.77
CA ASN A 21 2.83 -23.42 -33.76
C ASN A 21 3.52 -24.50 -34.62
N SER A 22 4.85 -24.42 -34.74
CA SER A 22 5.63 -25.31 -35.63
C SER A 22 6.52 -26.29 -34.87
N HIS A 23 6.36 -26.41 -33.55
CA HIS A 23 7.26 -27.18 -32.67
C HIS A 23 8.75 -26.81 -32.87
N SER A 24 9.01 -25.54 -33.17
CA SER A 24 10.37 -25.05 -33.46
C SER A 24 11.06 -24.58 -32.19
N ASN A 25 12.38 -24.80 -32.11
CA ASN A 25 13.21 -24.17 -31.09
C ASN A 25 13.59 -22.75 -31.53
N ASN A 26 13.00 -21.74 -30.90
CA ASN A 26 13.18 -20.32 -31.19
C ASN A 26 14.55 -19.79 -30.76
N ASP A 27 15.28 -20.49 -29.88
CA ASP A 27 16.67 -20.16 -29.57
C ASP A 27 17.60 -20.41 -30.78
N LEU A 28 17.19 -21.32 -31.69
CA LEU A 28 17.91 -21.65 -32.92
C LEU A 28 17.29 -21.00 -34.16
N ASN A 29 15.97 -20.89 -34.19
CA ASN A 29 15.20 -20.36 -35.32
C ASN A 29 14.25 -19.27 -34.82
N PRO A 30 14.71 -18.01 -34.73
CA PRO A 30 13.92 -16.92 -34.18
C PRO A 30 12.53 -16.79 -34.84
N HIS A 31 11.51 -16.60 -34.01
CA HIS A 31 10.13 -16.36 -34.45
C HIS A 31 9.73 -14.95 -34.06
N TYR A 32 9.36 -14.12 -35.03
CA TYR A 32 8.97 -12.73 -34.77
C TYR A 32 7.44 -12.59 -34.76
N PRO A 33 6.88 -11.76 -33.84
CA PRO A 33 7.59 -10.83 -32.95
C PRO A 33 8.07 -11.41 -31.61
N SER A 34 7.83 -12.69 -31.29
CA SER A 34 8.16 -13.24 -29.96
C SER A 34 9.64 -13.23 -29.60
N SER A 35 10.54 -13.34 -30.57
CA SER A 35 12.00 -13.35 -30.39
C SER A 35 12.62 -11.95 -30.49
N TYR A 36 11.83 -10.87 -30.46
CA TYR A 36 12.40 -9.54 -30.27
C TYR A 36 12.93 -9.42 -28.84
N ASP A 37 14.20 -9.01 -28.73
CA ASP A 37 14.83 -8.67 -27.46
C ASP A 37 14.38 -7.27 -27.02
N ALA A 38 13.16 -7.20 -26.49
CA ALA A 38 12.56 -5.98 -25.96
C ALA A 38 12.01 -6.24 -24.57
N SER A 39 12.28 -5.33 -23.65
CA SER A 39 11.95 -5.45 -22.23
C SER A 39 10.45 -5.63 -21.99
N ASN A 40 9.59 -5.05 -22.82
CA ASN A 40 8.13 -5.18 -22.72
C ASN A 40 7.53 -6.40 -23.44
N VAL A 41 8.32 -7.22 -24.14
CA VAL A 41 7.79 -8.42 -24.83
C VAL A 41 7.66 -9.58 -23.85
N ILE A 42 6.51 -10.27 -23.89
CA ILE A 42 6.33 -11.59 -23.29
C ILE A 42 6.00 -12.59 -24.40
N ALA A 43 7.00 -13.34 -24.85
CA ALA A 43 6.85 -14.55 -25.65
C ALA A 43 6.14 -15.68 -24.89
N VAL A 44 5.07 -16.23 -25.47
CA VAL A 44 4.15 -17.18 -24.83
C VAL A 44 4.08 -18.50 -25.60
N ALA A 45 4.50 -19.60 -24.95
CA ALA A 45 4.26 -20.96 -25.39
C ALA A 45 2.85 -21.47 -25.00
N ALA A 46 2.42 -22.59 -25.55
CA ALA A 46 1.14 -23.22 -25.23
C ALA A 46 1.32 -24.50 -24.41
N THR A 47 0.52 -24.66 -23.37
CA THR A 47 0.33 -25.95 -22.66
C THR A 47 -0.99 -26.60 -23.03
N ASP A 48 -1.06 -27.91 -22.84
CA ASP A 48 -2.32 -28.65 -22.80
C ASP A 48 -2.92 -28.72 -21.38
N HIS A 49 -4.02 -29.46 -21.24
CA HIS A 49 -4.76 -29.62 -19.99
C HIS A 49 -4.04 -30.47 -18.94
N ASP A 50 -3.01 -31.21 -19.35
CA ASP A 50 -2.17 -32.03 -18.47
C ASP A 50 -0.87 -31.27 -18.09
N ASP A 51 -0.82 -29.95 -18.33
CA ASP A 51 0.33 -29.10 -18.08
C ASP A 51 1.60 -29.49 -18.87
N ASN A 52 1.44 -30.21 -19.97
CA ASN A 52 2.53 -30.49 -20.90
C ASN A 52 2.66 -29.38 -21.94
N LEU A 53 3.88 -29.16 -22.44
CA LEU A 53 4.07 -28.33 -23.63
C LEU A 53 3.24 -28.93 -24.78
N ALA A 54 2.35 -28.13 -25.38
CA ALA A 54 1.52 -28.60 -26.48
C ALA A 54 2.40 -29.06 -27.64
N SER A 55 2.02 -30.16 -28.30
CA SER A 55 2.83 -30.80 -29.35
C SER A 55 3.18 -29.89 -30.52
N PHE A 56 2.37 -28.87 -30.80
CA PHE A 56 2.64 -27.86 -31.82
C PHE A 56 3.44 -26.65 -31.31
N SER A 57 3.51 -26.42 -29.99
CA SER A 57 4.07 -25.18 -29.47
C SER A 57 5.55 -25.07 -29.80
N SER A 58 5.94 -23.97 -30.42
CA SER A 58 7.35 -23.56 -30.43
C SER A 58 7.79 -23.20 -29.00
N TYR A 59 9.08 -23.32 -28.75
CA TYR A 59 9.69 -23.19 -27.44
C TYR A 59 11.09 -22.57 -27.56
N GLY A 60 11.70 -22.18 -26.46
CA GLY A 60 13.06 -21.64 -26.41
C GLY A 60 13.38 -21.24 -24.99
N GLN A 61 14.43 -21.82 -24.40
CA GLN A 61 14.78 -21.57 -23.01
C GLN A 61 15.16 -20.12 -22.78
N ASN A 62 15.76 -19.47 -23.79
CA ASN A 62 16.23 -18.09 -23.70
C ASN A 62 15.30 -17.10 -24.39
N THR A 63 14.47 -17.56 -25.32
CA THR A 63 13.66 -16.69 -26.19
C THR A 63 12.15 -16.76 -25.93
N VAL A 64 11.67 -17.75 -25.18
CA VAL A 64 10.25 -17.88 -24.79
C VAL A 64 10.15 -17.81 -23.28
N HIS A 65 9.33 -16.90 -22.75
CA HIS A 65 9.41 -16.58 -21.32
C HIS A 65 8.59 -17.52 -20.44
N LEU A 66 7.34 -17.82 -20.84
CA LEU A 66 6.42 -18.68 -20.08
C LEU A 66 5.45 -19.40 -21.01
N ALA A 67 4.74 -20.41 -20.49
CA ALA A 67 3.65 -21.04 -21.21
C ALA A 67 2.28 -20.72 -20.61
N ALA A 68 1.20 -20.80 -21.39
CA ALA A 68 -0.16 -20.66 -20.90
C ALA A 68 -1.10 -21.66 -21.62
N PRO A 69 -2.29 -21.95 -21.07
CA PRO A 69 -3.23 -22.89 -21.69
C PRO A 69 -3.56 -22.50 -23.13
N GLY A 70 -3.27 -23.39 -24.08
CA GLY A 70 -3.42 -23.12 -25.50
C GLY A 70 -4.00 -24.27 -26.31
N VAL A 71 -4.42 -25.38 -25.69
CA VAL A 71 -5.07 -26.50 -26.36
C VAL A 71 -6.55 -26.55 -26.03
N SER A 72 -7.39 -26.64 -27.07
CA SER A 72 -8.86 -26.75 -26.95
C SER A 72 -9.48 -25.63 -26.11
N VAL A 73 -8.99 -24.39 -26.30
CA VAL A 73 -9.48 -23.21 -25.60
C VAL A 73 -10.80 -22.77 -26.23
N TYR A 74 -11.88 -22.85 -25.45
CA TYR A 74 -13.21 -22.44 -25.87
C TYR A 74 -13.38 -20.92 -25.76
N SER A 75 -13.73 -20.27 -26.86
CA SER A 75 -13.91 -18.82 -26.90
C SER A 75 -14.97 -18.40 -27.92
N THR A 76 -15.24 -17.10 -27.95
CA THR A 76 -16.22 -16.48 -28.85
C THR A 76 -15.73 -16.47 -30.29
N VAL A 77 -16.67 -16.63 -31.23
CA VAL A 77 -16.46 -16.45 -32.67
C VAL A 77 -17.58 -15.57 -33.23
N LEU A 78 -17.38 -15.09 -34.47
CA LEU A 78 -18.39 -14.29 -35.16
C LEU A 78 -19.74 -15.01 -35.25
N GLY A 79 -20.83 -14.24 -35.30
CA GLY A 79 -22.18 -14.78 -35.40
C GLY A 79 -22.78 -15.25 -34.07
N ASN A 80 -22.37 -14.67 -32.95
CA ASN A 80 -22.84 -15.03 -31.59
C ASN A 80 -22.58 -16.51 -31.24
N GLY A 81 -21.46 -17.04 -31.73
CA GLY A 81 -21.08 -18.44 -31.57
C GLY A 81 -19.89 -18.62 -30.65
N TYR A 82 -19.59 -19.88 -30.38
CA TYR A 82 -18.41 -20.29 -29.63
C TYR A 82 -17.74 -21.49 -30.31
N ALA A 83 -16.42 -21.56 -30.22
CA ALA A 83 -15.64 -22.67 -30.74
C ALA A 83 -14.40 -22.91 -29.89
N ALA A 84 -13.88 -24.13 -29.93
CA ALA A 84 -12.60 -24.48 -29.30
C ALA A 84 -11.48 -24.47 -30.35
N TYR A 85 -10.44 -23.69 -30.11
CA TYR A 85 -9.23 -23.66 -30.95
C TYR A 85 -7.98 -23.99 -30.14
N SER A 86 -6.93 -24.38 -30.87
CA SER A 86 -5.63 -24.72 -30.29
C SER A 86 -4.53 -23.91 -30.97
N GLY A 87 -3.64 -23.34 -30.18
CA GLY A 87 -2.51 -22.56 -30.66
C GLY A 87 -1.85 -21.74 -29.55
N THR A 88 -0.60 -21.34 -29.77
CA THR A 88 0.04 -20.27 -28.98
C THR A 88 -0.75 -18.97 -29.08
N SER A 89 -1.49 -18.75 -30.18
CA SER A 89 -2.48 -17.67 -30.32
C SER A 89 -3.61 -17.72 -29.29
N MET A 90 -3.97 -18.91 -28.76
CA MET A 90 -4.95 -19.06 -27.69
C MET A 90 -4.32 -18.96 -26.31
N ALA A 91 -3.02 -19.27 -26.18
CA ALA A 91 -2.26 -19.06 -24.95
C ALA A 91 -1.98 -17.57 -24.67
N THR A 92 -1.57 -16.81 -25.69
CA THR A 92 -1.25 -15.37 -25.58
C THR A 92 -2.34 -14.52 -24.91
N PRO A 93 -3.64 -14.61 -25.26
CA PRO A 93 -4.67 -13.78 -24.65
C PRO A 93 -4.89 -14.08 -23.16
N HIS A 94 -4.54 -15.27 -22.64
CA HIS A 94 -4.54 -15.51 -21.20
C HIS A 94 -3.51 -14.62 -20.49
N VAL A 95 -2.30 -14.51 -21.05
CA VAL A 95 -1.24 -13.63 -20.52
C VAL A 95 -1.65 -12.17 -20.61
N SER A 96 -2.20 -11.74 -21.75
CA SER A 96 -2.70 -10.36 -21.89
C SER A 96 -3.85 -10.06 -20.92
N GLY A 97 -4.74 -11.03 -20.67
CA GLY A 97 -5.81 -10.91 -19.67
C GLY A 97 -5.29 -10.80 -18.24
N VAL A 98 -4.28 -11.59 -17.87
CA VAL A 98 -3.64 -11.49 -16.55
C VAL A 98 -2.90 -10.17 -16.39
N ALA A 99 -2.22 -9.67 -17.42
CA ALA A 99 -1.58 -8.34 -17.37
C ALA A 99 -2.62 -7.24 -17.14
N ALA A 100 -3.75 -7.26 -17.85
CA ALA A 100 -4.83 -6.30 -17.65
C ALA A 100 -5.45 -6.41 -16.24
N LEU A 101 -5.65 -7.63 -15.73
CA LEU A 101 -6.11 -7.85 -14.36
C LEU A 101 -5.11 -7.30 -13.34
N ALA A 102 -3.81 -7.50 -13.58
CA ALA A 102 -2.77 -7.00 -12.70
C ALA A 102 -2.77 -5.46 -12.62
N TRP A 103 -2.86 -4.76 -13.76
CA TRP A 103 -3.01 -3.30 -13.77
C TRP A 103 -4.30 -2.81 -13.12
N SER A 104 -5.39 -3.60 -13.13
CA SER A 104 -6.60 -3.22 -12.40
C SER A 104 -6.42 -3.19 -10.88
N VAL A 105 -5.43 -3.94 -10.38
CA VAL A 105 -5.07 -3.99 -8.95
C VAL A 105 -3.96 -2.99 -8.62
N ALA A 106 -2.96 -2.86 -9.49
CA ALA A 106 -1.84 -1.94 -9.35
C ALA A 106 -1.76 -0.99 -10.56
N PRO A 107 -2.64 0.04 -10.64
CA PRO A 107 -2.76 0.89 -11.83
C PRO A 107 -1.52 1.74 -12.10
N ASP A 108 -0.72 2.00 -11.07
CA ASP A 108 0.52 2.78 -11.17
C ASP A 108 1.76 1.93 -11.44
N ALA A 109 1.61 0.59 -11.51
CA ALA A 109 2.71 -0.32 -11.78
C ALA A 109 3.25 -0.11 -13.20
N SER A 110 4.58 -0.08 -13.31
CA SER A 110 5.29 -0.06 -14.59
C SER A 110 5.13 -1.38 -15.36
N VAL A 111 5.35 -1.33 -16.67
CA VAL A 111 5.40 -2.52 -17.54
C VAL A 111 6.37 -3.57 -17.01
N ALA A 112 7.52 -3.14 -16.48
CA ALA A 112 8.53 -4.02 -15.94
C ALA A 112 8.03 -4.74 -14.67
N GLU A 113 7.38 -4.04 -13.75
CA GLU A 113 6.80 -4.64 -12.54
C GLU A 113 5.70 -5.65 -12.88
N ILE A 114 4.79 -5.30 -13.81
CA ILE A 114 3.75 -6.24 -14.26
C ILE A 114 4.37 -7.46 -14.94
N LYS A 115 5.35 -7.27 -15.83
CA LYS A 115 6.05 -8.38 -16.50
C LYS A 115 6.74 -9.28 -15.49
N ASN A 116 7.48 -8.73 -14.53
CA ASN A 116 8.19 -9.51 -13.53
C ASN A 116 7.20 -10.29 -12.65
N ALA A 117 6.13 -9.66 -12.16
CA ALA A 117 5.08 -10.35 -11.40
C ALA A 117 4.44 -11.51 -12.18
N ILE A 118 4.26 -11.36 -13.51
CA ILE A 118 3.78 -12.44 -14.38
C ILE A 118 4.80 -13.59 -14.48
N LEU A 119 6.08 -13.28 -14.67
CA LEU A 119 7.14 -14.27 -14.87
C LEU A 119 7.50 -15.00 -13.57
N ASP A 120 7.70 -14.25 -12.49
CA ASP A 120 8.07 -14.77 -11.18
C ASP A 120 6.91 -15.51 -10.51
N GLY A 121 5.67 -15.14 -10.86
CA GLY A 121 4.46 -15.80 -10.38
C GLY A 121 4.16 -17.13 -11.09
N ALA A 122 4.87 -17.48 -12.18
CA ALA A 122 4.57 -18.68 -12.96
C ALA A 122 4.72 -19.97 -12.14
N ASP A 123 3.80 -20.93 -12.31
CA ASP A 123 3.90 -22.25 -11.70
C ASP A 123 5.01 -23.03 -12.40
N SER A 124 6.07 -23.39 -11.68
CA SER A 124 7.16 -24.19 -12.23
C SER A 124 6.70 -25.62 -12.50
N LEU A 125 6.91 -26.10 -13.73
CA LEU A 125 6.47 -27.42 -14.17
C LEU A 125 7.63 -28.17 -14.81
N ASN A 126 7.88 -29.40 -14.37
CA ASN A 126 8.95 -30.24 -14.90
C ASN A 126 8.87 -30.42 -16.43
N SER A 127 7.65 -30.45 -16.99
CA SER A 127 7.37 -30.54 -18.43
C SER A 127 7.88 -29.34 -19.24
N LEU A 128 8.10 -28.19 -18.58
CA LEU A 128 8.50 -26.92 -19.20
C LEU A 128 9.94 -26.52 -18.90
N HIS A 129 10.63 -27.24 -18.00
CA HIS A 129 12.05 -27.00 -17.71
C HIS A 129 12.90 -27.15 -18.97
N GLY A 130 13.71 -26.13 -19.27
CA GLY A 130 14.51 -26.07 -20.49
C GLY A 130 13.69 -25.85 -21.78
N LYS A 131 12.40 -25.56 -21.69
CA LYS A 131 11.52 -25.21 -22.83
C LYS A 131 11.15 -23.73 -22.86
N VAL A 132 10.99 -23.11 -21.70
CA VAL A 132 10.74 -21.67 -21.53
C VAL A 132 11.60 -21.14 -20.38
N ALA A 133 11.87 -19.84 -20.34
CA ALA A 133 12.79 -19.21 -19.40
C ALA A 133 12.41 -19.42 -17.93
N THR A 134 11.13 -19.26 -17.61
CA THR A 134 10.60 -19.51 -16.26
C THR A 134 10.50 -21.00 -15.92
N GLY A 135 10.57 -21.87 -16.93
CA GLY A 135 10.19 -23.28 -16.80
C GLY A 135 8.75 -23.48 -16.31
N GLY A 136 7.86 -22.49 -16.51
CA GLY A 136 6.57 -22.46 -15.85
C GLY A 136 5.39 -22.02 -16.71
N ARG A 137 4.19 -22.29 -16.16
CA ARG A 137 2.90 -21.88 -16.72
C ARG A 137 2.39 -20.65 -15.99
N LEU A 138 1.74 -19.75 -16.72
CA LEU A 138 1.01 -18.59 -16.18
C LEU A 138 0.13 -18.96 -14.97
N ASN A 139 0.27 -18.20 -13.89
CA ASN A 139 -0.61 -18.27 -12.72
C ASN A 139 -1.07 -16.87 -12.32
N ALA A 140 -2.35 -16.59 -12.56
CA ALA A 140 -2.94 -15.28 -12.28
C ALA A 140 -2.92 -14.91 -10.78
N TYR A 141 -3.17 -15.88 -9.89
CA TYR A 141 -3.21 -15.63 -8.45
C TYR A 141 -1.85 -15.21 -7.92
N ASN A 142 -0.80 -15.97 -8.23
CA ASN A 142 0.56 -15.66 -7.80
C ASN A 142 1.02 -14.31 -8.36
N THR A 143 0.70 -14.01 -9.64
CA THR A 143 0.97 -12.70 -10.22
C THR A 143 0.40 -11.57 -9.35
N LEU A 144 -0.85 -11.67 -8.89
CA LEU A 144 -1.48 -10.64 -8.06
C LEU A 144 -0.90 -10.53 -6.63
N GLN A 145 -0.19 -11.55 -6.15
CA GLN A 145 0.52 -11.50 -4.87
C GLN A 145 1.88 -10.80 -4.98
N LEU A 146 2.47 -10.79 -6.18
CA LEU A 146 3.78 -10.20 -6.46
C LEU A 146 3.71 -8.77 -7.02
N LEU A 147 2.51 -8.20 -7.14
CA LEU A 147 2.37 -6.83 -7.62
C LEU A 147 2.87 -5.82 -6.60
N PRO A 148 3.44 -4.69 -7.07
CA PRO A 148 3.82 -3.61 -6.20
C PRO A 148 2.60 -3.10 -5.43
N GLY A 149 2.67 -3.16 -4.10
CA GLY A 149 1.72 -2.55 -3.19
C GLY A 149 2.14 -1.12 -2.87
N LYS A 150 1.18 -0.19 -2.78
CA LYS A 150 1.44 1.03 -2.01
C LYS A 150 1.32 0.67 -0.54
N PRO A 151 2.21 1.17 0.33
CA PRO A 151 2.02 1.01 1.75
C PRO A 151 0.74 1.72 2.19
N LEU A 152 0.20 1.31 3.32
CA LEU A 152 -1.01 1.83 3.93
C LEU A 152 -0.72 2.21 5.38
N VAL A 153 -1.26 3.34 5.81
CA VAL A 153 -1.42 3.68 7.23
C VAL A 153 -2.91 3.52 7.55
N GLY A 154 -3.27 2.50 8.33
CA GLY A 154 -4.69 2.23 8.62
C GLY A 154 -5.31 3.25 9.58
N SER A 155 -4.54 3.73 10.55
CA SER A 155 -4.99 4.79 11.46
C SER A 155 -3.84 5.65 12.01
N LEU A 156 -4.17 6.85 12.47
CA LEU A 156 -3.25 7.75 13.17
C LEU A 156 -3.94 8.26 14.44
N SER A 157 -3.19 8.31 15.54
CA SER A 157 -3.67 8.85 16.82
C SER A 157 -2.61 9.73 17.47
N ALA A 158 -3.04 10.62 18.37
CA ALA A 158 -2.17 11.40 19.23
C ALA A 158 -2.43 10.99 20.69
N SER A 159 -1.38 10.79 21.47
CA SER A 159 -1.48 10.40 22.88
C SER A 159 -0.42 11.08 23.76
N PRO A 160 -0.79 11.64 24.93
CA PRO A 160 -2.16 11.83 25.39
C PRO A 160 -2.92 12.87 24.54
N ASN A 161 -4.24 12.80 24.53
CA ASN A 161 -5.11 13.79 23.90
C ASN A 161 -6.39 13.97 24.74
N PRO A 162 -6.63 15.12 25.37
CA PRO A 162 -5.85 16.36 25.26
C PRO A 162 -4.49 16.31 25.99
N VAL A 163 -3.61 17.29 25.70
CA VAL A 163 -2.30 17.48 26.33
C VAL A 163 -2.11 18.95 26.74
N ALA A 164 -1.49 19.21 27.88
CA ALA A 164 -1.15 20.60 28.27
C ALA A 164 0.06 21.09 27.46
N ALA A 165 0.08 22.39 27.10
CA ALA A 165 1.19 22.99 26.36
C ALA A 165 2.55 22.75 27.05
N GLY A 166 3.55 22.38 26.26
CA GLY A 166 4.90 22.04 26.74
C GLY A 166 5.04 20.66 27.40
N LYS A 167 3.99 19.82 27.40
CA LYS A 167 4.10 18.41 27.82
C LYS A 167 4.37 17.51 26.62
N ALA A 168 5.04 16.38 26.86
CA ALA A 168 5.32 15.41 25.82
C ALA A 168 4.04 14.74 25.31
N ALA A 169 3.92 14.61 24.00
CA ALA A 169 2.92 13.78 23.34
C ALA A 169 3.60 12.84 22.35
N SER A 170 2.84 11.94 21.74
CA SER A 170 3.30 11.07 20.67
C SER A 170 2.24 10.94 19.60
N LEU A 171 2.68 10.90 18.34
CA LEU A 171 1.86 10.49 17.22
C LEU A 171 2.12 9.01 16.96
N ILE A 172 1.05 8.23 16.85
CA ILE A 172 1.11 6.77 16.71
C ILE A 172 0.31 6.39 15.47
N ALA A 173 1.01 5.93 14.43
CA ALA A 173 0.42 5.31 13.26
C ALA A 173 0.25 3.81 13.54
N SER A 174 -0.93 3.27 13.27
CA SER A 174 -1.25 1.85 13.49
C SER A 174 -1.82 1.22 12.23
N ASP A 175 -1.76 -0.11 12.18
CA ASP A 175 -2.10 -0.92 11.00
C ASP A 175 -1.30 -0.48 9.76
N VAL A 176 -0.02 -0.12 10.00
CA VAL A 176 0.92 0.20 8.93
C VAL A 176 1.30 -1.10 8.23
N THR A 177 0.90 -1.21 6.96
CA THR A 177 1.04 -2.44 6.19
C THR A 177 1.58 -2.12 4.80
N ASP A 178 2.30 -3.08 4.21
CA ASP A 178 2.62 -3.05 2.78
C ASP A 178 2.37 -4.45 2.22
N ARG A 179 1.70 -4.50 1.07
CA ARG A 179 1.21 -5.74 0.48
C ARG A 179 2.36 -6.61 -0.04
N ASP A 180 3.46 -6.00 -0.48
CA ASP A 180 4.63 -6.72 -0.96
C ASP A 180 5.80 -6.79 0.04
N GLY A 181 5.55 -6.33 1.27
CA GLY A 181 6.35 -6.70 2.44
C GLY A 181 7.54 -5.79 2.77
N ASP A 182 7.81 -4.76 1.98
CA ASP A 182 9.04 -3.97 2.12
C ASP A 182 8.77 -2.51 2.57
N LEU A 183 8.18 -2.34 3.75
CA LEU A 183 8.04 -1.03 4.39
C LEU A 183 9.42 -0.41 4.72
N ALA A 184 9.64 0.85 4.34
CA ALA A 184 10.88 1.56 4.69
C ALA A 184 10.68 2.49 5.89
N THR A 185 9.75 3.44 5.81
CA THR A 185 9.60 4.50 6.82
C THR A 185 8.15 4.97 6.96
N VAL A 186 7.81 5.56 8.11
CA VAL A 186 6.60 6.38 8.29
C VAL A 186 7.03 7.79 8.66
N HIS A 187 6.64 8.78 7.84
CA HIS A 187 6.89 10.19 8.07
C HIS A 187 5.69 10.87 8.72
N PHE A 188 5.95 11.80 9.62
CA PHE A 188 4.93 12.57 10.33
C PHE A 188 5.05 14.06 10.02
N TYR A 189 3.92 14.77 9.97
CA TYR A 189 3.84 16.17 9.57
C TYR A 189 2.83 16.93 10.42
N HIS A 190 3.03 18.24 10.56
CA HIS A 190 2.06 19.17 11.15
C HIS A 190 1.36 19.97 10.04
N ASP A 191 0.04 20.04 10.09
CA ASP A 191 -0.77 20.87 9.20
C ASP A 191 -0.65 22.35 9.61
N ALA A 192 0.40 23.02 9.13
CA ALA A 192 0.76 24.34 9.62
C ALA A 192 -0.13 25.45 9.05
N ASN A 193 -0.76 25.21 7.89
CA ASN A 193 -1.65 26.17 7.24
C ASN A 193 -3.14 25.90 7.54
N ASN A 194 -3.45 24.77 8.17
CA ASN A 194 -4.77 24.30 8.57
C ASN A 194 -5.76 24.12 7.40
N ASP A 195 -5.28 23.67 6.24
CA ASP A 195 -6.12 23.42 5.06
C ASP A 195 -6.62 21.97 4.96
N GLY A 196 -6.11 21.07 5.81
CA GLY A 196 -6.50 19.67 5.84
C GLY A 196 -5.92 18.81 4.73
N GLN A 197 -4.93 19.31 3.98
CA GLN A 197 -4.17 18.58 2.97
C GLN A 197 -2.70 18.49 3.42
N LEU A 198 -2.01 17.42 2.99
CA LEU A 198 -0.56 17.32 3.20
C LEU A 198 0.17 17.91 1.99
N ASP A 199 0.86 19.03 2.16
CA ASP A 199 1.57 19.74 1.10
C ASP A 199 2.95 20.29 1.52
N SER A 200 3.52 21.20 0.71
CA SER A 200 4.85 21.78 0.96
C SER A 200 4.90 22.79 2.11
N ALA A 201 3.76 23.30 2.57
CA ALA A 201 3.65 24.19 3.72
C ALA A 201 3.72 23.42 5.05
N ASP A 202 3.58 22.10 5.03
CA ASP A 202 3.53 21.25 6.22
C ASP A 202 4.91 20.75 6.63
N PRO A 203 5.48 21.27 7.74
CA PRO A 203 6.79 20.84 8.20
C PRO A 203 6.75 19.38 8.67
N GLY A 204 7.81 18.65 8.31
CA GLY A 204 8.06 17.30 8.82
C GLY A 204 8.45 17.33 10.30
N LEU A 205 7.84 16.45 11.08
CA LEU A 205 8.08 16.28 12.52
C LEU A 205 9.09 15.17 12.82
N GLY A 206 9.45 14.38 11.81
CA GLY A 206 10.33 13.23 11.93
C GLY A 206 9.79 12.02 11.20
N TYR A 207 10.47 10.89 11.38
CA TYR A 207 10.09 9.61 10.80
C TYR A 207 10.47 8.46 11.72
N ASP A 208 9.81 7.32 11.53
CA ASP A 208 10.12 6.05 12.20
C ASP A 208 10.44 4.98 11.15
N THR A 209 11.54 4.26 11.37
CA THR A 209 12.00 3.14 10.53
C THR A 209 11.85 1.78 11.24
N THR A 210 11.44 1.79 12.52
CA THR A 210 11.37 0.59 13.36
C THR A 210 9.91 0.19 13.56
N ILE A 211 9.27 -0.19 12.45
CA ILE A 211 7.85 -0.55 12.43
C ILE A 211 7.71 -1.96 13.02
N VAL A 212 7.19 -2.06 14.24
CA VAL A 212 6.98 -3.33 14.95
C VAL A 212 5.49 -3.61 15.03
N ASP A 213 5.07 -4.80 14.60
CA ASP A 213 3.66 -5.23 14.58
C ASP A 213 2.71 -4.21 13.91
N GLY A 214 3.19 -3.53 12.85
CA GLY A 214 2.42 -2.54 12.11
C GLY A 214 2.22 -1.20 12.84
N VAL A 215 3.04 -0.92 13.86
CA VAL A 215 2.98 0.34 14.62
C VAL A 215 4.26 1.15 14.39
N ALA A 216 4.08 2.44 14.11
CA ALA A 216 5.14 3.42 13.99
C ALA A 216 4.81 4.65 14.84
N SER A 217 5.80 5.30 15.44
CA SER A 217 5.55 6.44 16.31
C SER A 217 6.64 7.50 16.28
N VAL A 218 6.26 8.74 16.54
CA VAL A 218 7.21 9.84 16.78
C VAL A 218 6.82 10.60 18.04
N ALA A 219 7.82 11.01 18.81
CA ALA A 219 7.61 11.94 19.91
C ALA A 219 7.24 13.32 19.35
N LEU A 220 6.27 13.97 19.99
CA LEU A 220 5.80 15.30 19.63
C LEU A 220 6.12 16.28 20.75
N ASP A 221 6.90 17.30 20.40
CA ASP A 221 7.11 18.48 21.25
C ASP A 221 5.94 19.44 21.08
N THR A 222 5.25 19.74 22.18
CA THR A 222 4.09 20.64 22.19
C THR A 222 4.41 22.03 22.74
N SER A 223 5.68 22.33 23.03
CA SER A 223 6.10 23.62 23.59
C SER A 223 5.85 24.79 22.64
N ASP A 224 5.97 24.56 21.33
CA ASP A 224 5.75 25.58 20.28
C ASP A 224 4.32 25.58 19.71
N LEU A 225 3.44 24.71 20.21
CA LEU A 225 2.04 24.64 19.76
C LEU A 225 1.18 25.60 20.58
N ALA A 226 0.41 26.45 19.88
CA ALA A 226 -0.58 27.31 20.51
C ALA A 226 -1.70 26.50 21.18
N VAL A 227 -2.41 27.08 22.14
CA VAL A 227 -3.60 26.44 22.72
C VAL A 227 -4.69 26.30 21.65
N GLY A 228 -5.30 25.12 21.58
CA GLY A 228 -6.30 24.79 20.57
C GLY A 228 -6.09 23.43 19.92
N THR A 229 -6.81 23.19 18.82
CA THR A 229 -6.74 21.93 18.09
C THR A 229 -5.78 22.06 16.91
N HIS A 230 -4.84 21.12 16.81
CA HIS A 230 -3.85 21.01 15.74
C HIS A 230 -4.05 19.72 14.97
N ARG A 231 -3.86 19.74 13.65
CA ARG A 231 -3.97 18.56 12.79
C ARG A 231 -2.58 18.06 12.41
N PHE A 232 -2.44 16.74 12.40
CA PHE A 232 -1.20 16.06 12.05
C PHE A 232 -1.46 15.01 10.99
N PHE A 233 -0.45 14.73 10.18
CA PHE A 233 -0.48 13.67 9.17
C PHE A 233 0.60 12.63 9.42
N ALA A 234 0.32 11.42 8.96
CA ALA A 234 1.30 10.35 8.80
C ALA A 234 1.22 9.77 7.39
N ARG A 235 2.37 9.44 6.81
CA ARG A 235 2.48 8.83 5.48
C ARG A 235 3.56 7.74 5.50
N ALA A 236 3.19 6.53 5.12
CA ALA A 236 4.15 5.45 4.95
C ALA A 236 4.84 5.55 3.59
N ILE A 237 6.10 5.16 3.55
CA ILE A 237 6.96 5.09 2.37
C ILE A 237 7.58 3.70 2.32
N ASP A 238 7.49 3.04 1.17
CA ASP A 238 8.15 1.76 0.93
C ASP A 238 9.63 1.97 0.54
N GLN A 239 10.39 0.88 0.42
CA GLN A 239 11.78 0.85 -0.03
C GLN A 239 12.00 1.31 -1.49
N ARG A 240 10.94 1.37 -2.31
CA ARG A 240 10.95 1.90 -3.68
C ARG A 240 10.55 3.37 -3.75
N GLY A 241 10.17 3.98 -2.63
CA GLY A 241 9.71 5.36 -2.54
C GLY A 241 8.22 5.57 -2.86
N LEU A 242 7.42 4.51 -3.02
CA LEU A 242 5.97 4.61 -3.12
C LEU A 242 5.40 5.06 -1.78
N THR A 243 4.36 5.89 -1.83
CA THR A 243 3.79 6.51 -0.64
C THR A 243 2.33 6.13 -0.44
N SER A 244 1.94 6.00 0.83
CA SER A 244 0.53 5.84 1.21
C SER A 244 -0.25 7.14 0.97
N SER A 245 -1.58 7.03 0.92
CA SER A 245 -2.41 8.21 1.18
C SER A 245 -2.11 8.75 2.59
N PRO A 246 -2.13 10.07 2.81
CA PRO A 246 -1.89 10.63 4.14
C PRO A 246 -3.06 10.27 5.07
N MET A 247 -2.73 9.82 6.28
CA MET A 247 -3.69 9.63 7.36
C MET A 247 -3.60 10.80 8.32
N SER A 248 -4.71 11.30 8.84
CA SER A 248 -4.72 12.47 9.72
C SER A 248 -5.31 12.18 11.10
N THR A 249 -4.85 12.95 12.09
CA THR A 249 -5.43 13.00 13.44
C THR A 249 -5.42 14.44 13.95
N ALA A 250 -6.18 14.71 15.01
CA ALA A 250 -6.14 15.96 15.72
C ALA A 250 -5.61 15.77 17.15
N LEU A 251 -4.90 16.78 17.66
CA LEU A 251 -4.48 16.88 19.06
C LEU A 251 -5.02 18.19 19.64
N THR A 252 -5.59 18.12 20.82
CA THR A 252 -6.01 19.32 21.56
C THR A 252 -4.96 19.70 22.58
N VAL A 253 -4.36 20.88 22.41
CA VAL A 253 -3.43 21.51 23.34
C VAL A 253 -4.20 22.42 24.27
N LEU A 254 -4.09 22.18 25.57
CA LEU A 254 -4.69 22.99 26.63
C LEU A 254 -3.69 24.03 27.14
N GLU A 255 -4.20 25.07 27.79
CA GLU A 255 -3.37 26.00 28.55
C GLU A 255 -2.42 25.22 29.48
N PRO A 256 -1.18 25.71 29.69
CA PRO A 256 -0.31 25.16 30.72
C PRO A 256 -1.07 25.15 32.03
N ASP A 257 -1.11 24.00 32.70
CA ASP A 257 -1.69 23.91 34.04
C ASP A 257 -0.92 24.88 34.96
N ASP A 258 -1.55 26.01 35.29
CA ASP A 258 -1.05 26.99 36.26
C ASP A 258 -1.35 26.55 37.71
N HIS A 259 -2.01 25.40 37.88
CA HIS A 259 -2.46 24.81 39.13
C HIS A 259 -1.80 23.46 39.41
N GLY A 260 -0.51 23.34 39.07
CA GLY A 260 0.30 22.14 39.35
C GLY A 260 -0.03 21.53 40.72
N ASP A 261 -0.64 20.36 40.71
CA ASP A 261 -0.99 19.56 41.88
C ASP A 261 -1.84 20.25 42.97
N ASP A 262 -2.63 21.28 42.66
CA ASP A 262 -3.47 21.98 43.66
C ASP A 262 -4.58 21.11 44.29
N ALA A 263 -4.80 19.90 43.77
CA ALA A 263 -5.63 18.89 44.44
C ALA A 263 -4.93 18.26 45.67
N ALA A 264 -3.59 18.25 45.72
CA ALA A 264 -2.81 17.63 46.80
C ALA A 264 -2.56 18.58 47.99
N THR A 265 -2.63 19.89 47.79
CA THR A 265 -2.45 20.94 48.82
C THR A 265 -3.76 21.54 49.30
N ALA A 266 -4.90 21.11 48.75
CA ALA A 266 -6.23 21.47 49.23
C ALA A 266 -6.35 21.15 50.73
N THR A 267 -6.09 22.17 51.54
CA THR A 267 -6.17 22.09 52.99
C THR A 267 -7.65 21.91 53.31
N TYR A 268 -8.03 20.76 53.86
CA TYR A 268 -9.37 20.52 54.37
C TYR A 268 -9.66 21.59 55.44
N VAL A 269 -10.39 22.65 55.06
CA VAL A 269 -10.98 23.58 56.02
C VAL A 269 -12.28 22.92 56.48
N ALA A 270 -12.23 22.19 57.59
CA ALA A 270 -13.43 21.70 58.25
C ALA A 270 -14.23 22.89 58.77
N VAL A 271 -15.23 23.33 58.01
CA VAL A 271 -16.25 24.27 58.46
C VAL A 271 -17.42 23.49 59.05
N ASN A 272 -17.74 23.72 60.33
CA ASN A 272 -19.03 23.32 60.90
C ASN A 272 -20.13 24.19 60.28
N ALA A 273 -20.51 23.89 59.04
CA ALA A 273 -21.55 24.59 58.30
C ALA A 273 -22.85 23.77 58.37
N SER A 274 -23.96 24.44 58.72
CA SER A 274 -25.29 23.84 58.74
C SER A 274 -25.86 23.62 57.33
N THR A 275 -25.32 24.32 56.32
CA THR A 275 -25.60 24.08 54.90
C THR A 275 -24.40 24.46 54.04
N VAL A 276 -24.00 23.55 53.15
CA VAL A 276 -23.07 23.80 52.04
C VAL A 276 -23.88 23.70 50.75
N SER A 277 -23.77 24.70 49.86
CA SER A 277 -24.41 24.64 48.54
C SER A 277 -23.43 25.04 47.44
N LEU A 278 -23.43 24.26 46.36
CA LEU A 278 -22.78 24.62 45.10
C LEU A 278 -23.83 25.14 44.11
N ALA A 279 -23.54 26.26 43.46
CA ALA A 279 -24.30 26.76 42.32
C ALA A 279 -23.32 27.22 41.23
N GLY A 280 -23.23 26.46 40.14
CA GLY A 280 -22.19 26.64 39.12
C GLY A 280 -20.79 26.48 39.73
N ASN A 281 -19.88 27.42 39.44
CA ASN A 281 -18.50 27.39 39.91
C ASN A 281 -18.28 28.13 41.25
N ILE A 282 -19.36 28.46 41.98
CA ILE A 282 -19.29 29.19 43.25
C ILE A 282 -19.65 28.26 44.41
N LEU A 283 -18.69 28.07 45.33
CA LEU A 283 -18.90 27.44 46.62
C LEU A 283 -19.31 28.51 47.64
N THR A 284 -20.53 28.40 48.19
CA THR A 284 -21.00 29.31 49.24
C THR A 284 -21.02 28.59 50.59
N ILE A 285 -20.33 29.16 51.58
CA ILE A 285 -20.29 28.66 52.96
C ILE A 285 -20.95 29.70 53.87
N ARG A 286 -22.02 29.31 54.57
CA ARG A 286 -22.66 30.16 55.60
C ARG A 286 -22.45 29.54 56.98
N ARG A 287 -21.88 30.32 57.91
CA ARG A 287 -21.85 29.98 59.34
C ARG A 287 -23.15 30.41 60.01
N THR A 288 -23.67 29.58 60.90
CA THR A 288 -24.77 29.93 61.82
C THR A 288 -24.23 29.89 63.24
N ASP A 289 -23.39 30.84 63.61
CA ASP A 289 -23.09 31.13 65.02
C ASP A 289 -23.66 32.50 65.39
N SER A 290 -24.86 32.46 65.97
CA SER A 290 -25.45 33.59 66.68
C SER A 290 -24.76 33.77 68.04
N SER A 291 -23.58 34.39 68.07
CA SER A 291 -23.09 35.12 69.26
C SER A 291 -21.74 35.80 68.97
N GLU A 292 -21.76 36.98 68.38
CA GLU A 292 -20.73 37.99 68.64
C GLU A 292 -21.28 38.97 69.67
N THR A 293 -20.87 38.81 70.93
CA THR A 293 -20.91 39.91 71.90
C THR A 293 -19.62 40.69 71.78
N TRP A 294 -19.71 41.95 71.34
CA TRP A 294 -18.62 42.90 71.38
C TRP A 294 -18.44 43.42 72.82
N ASN A 295 -17.25 43.20 73.40
CA ASN A 295 -16.70 43.94 74.54
C ASN A 295 -15.17 44.01 74.38
#